data_AF-A0A932M4B5-F1
#
_entry.id   AF-A0A932M4B5-F1
#
_cell.length_a   1.000
_cell.length_b   1.000
_cell.length_c   1.000
_cell.angle_alpha   90.00
_cell.angle_beta   90.00
_cell.angle_gamma   90.00
#
_symmetry.space_group_name_H-M   'P 1'
#
loop_
_entity.id
_entity.type
_entity.pdbx_description
1 polymer ?
#
loop_
_entity_poly.entity_id
_entity_poly.type
_entity_poly.pdbx_seq_one_letter_code
_entity_poly.pdbx_strand_id
1 'polypeptide(L)'
;MGDGNGGGDFATRMKLAGYDQLIFYGRSPKPVYLWIDNDRVELRDAAHLWGKTNRETNKLLWKELGDREVRVLSIGPAGENLVRLAKVFTNITRSGGKGGMGAVMGSKNLKAVAVRGTGSIKIARPAEFLKLNKRVYDRLMASPATRGTMETGSLRLMRTGKYGNLTTRNAQSGWFEGWEKVNAEAFHSHPSIKNKHKGCSACPVSCDHYYQVTEGLYACYGESNEYGTTYPLSSRCGVDNLPAVLKMHSMCDQLGLDTHSTGATISFAMHCWQEGLLTA
;
A
#
# COMPACT_ATOMS: atom_id res chain seq x y z
N MET A 1 -1.05 0.28 -21.51
CA MET A 1 -0.18 -0.56 -20.66
C MET A 1 -0.31 -0.03 -19.23
N GLY A 2 -0.51 -0.89 -18.24
CA GLY A 2 -0.58 -0.49 -16.84
C GLY A 2 0.20 -1.49 -15.99
N ASP A 3 0.98 -0.98 -15.04
CA ASP A 3 1.80 -1.75 -14.14
C ASP A 3 1.82 -1.12 -12.73
N GLY A 4 2.57 -1.72 -11.82
CA GLY A 4 2.97 -0.99 -10.63
C GLY A 4 3.91 -1.79 -9.75
N ASN A 5 4.52 -1.08 -8.82
CA ASN A 5 5.51 -1.64 -7.90
C ASN A 5 4.92 -1.77 -6.50
N GLY A 6 5.14 -2.91 -5.86
CA GLY A 6 4.75 -3.18 -4.48
C GLY A 6 5.96 -3.65 -3.68
N GLY A 7 6.18 -3.03 -2.54
CA GLY A 7 7.21 -3.43 -1.58
C GLY A 7 6.76 -4.56 -0.64
N GLY A 8 7.37 -4.58 0.55
CA GLY A 8 7.15 -5.63 1.55
C GLY A 8 8.09 -6.81 1.34
N ASP A 9 7.55 -8.03 1.42
CA ASP A 9 8.31 -9.27 1.38
C ASP A 9 7.61 -10.40 0.58
N PHE A 10 6.48 -10.10 -0.08
CA PHE A 10 5.80 -11.05 -0.96
C PHE A 10 6.71 -11.54 -2.09
N ALA A 11 7.35 -10.61 -2.80
CA ALA A 11 8.28 -10.94 -3.89
C ALA A 11 9.48 -11.75 -3.38
N THR A 12 9.99 -11.45 -2.17
CA THR A 12 11.04 -12.25 -1.53
C THR A 12 10.58 -13.68 -1.30
N ARG A 13 9.39 -13.90 -0.72
CA ARG A 13 8.85 -15.25 -0.52
C ARG A 13 8.61 -15.98 -1.84
N MET A 14 8.16 -15.29 -2.88
CA MET A 14 7.98 -15.88 -4.22
C MET A 14 9.31 -16.36 -4.80
N LYS A 15 10.36 -15.55 -4.72
CA LYS A 15 11.71 -15.93 -5.14
C LYS A 15 12.28 -17.09 -4.32
N LEU A 16 12.05 -17.11 -3.00
CA LEU A 16 12.46 -18.22 -2.13
C LEU A 16 11.66 -19.50 -2.38
N ALA A 17 10.46 -19.41 -2.94
CA ALA A 17 9.68 -20.56 -3.41
C ALA A 17 10.12 -21.07 -4.79
N GLY A 18 11.05 -20.36 -5.47
CA GLY A 18 11.61 -20.78 -6.77
C GLY A 18 11.01 -20.10 -8.00
N TYR A 19 10.16 -19.07 -7.84
CA TYR A 19 9.45 -18.44 -8.96
C TYR A 19 9.86 -16.98 -9.17
N ASP A 20 10.06 -16.62 -10.44
CA ASP A 20 10.43 -15.27 -10.86
C ASP A 20 9.23 -14.43 -11.26
N GLN A 21 8.24 -15.07 -11.88
CA GLN A 21 7.05 -14.44 -12.43
C GLN A 21 5.86 -15.39 -12.31
N LEU A 22 4.69 -14.82 -12.11
CA LEU A 22 3.41 -15.51 -12.18
C LEU A 22 2.58 -14.82 -13.26
N ILE A 23 2.10 -15.59 -14.25
CA ILE A 23 1.36 -15.07 -15.39
C ILE A 23 -0.02 -15.72 -15.43
N PHE A 24 -1.07 -14.90 -15.33
CA PHE A 24 -2.45 -15.36 -15.25
C PHE A 24 -3.22 -15.11 -16.55
N TYR A 25 -3.49 -16.18 -17.29
CA TYR A 25 -4.36 -16.17 -18.46
C TYR A 25 -5.79 -16.59 -18.12
N GLY A 26 -6.74 -16.24 -18.99
CA GLY A 26 -8.15 -16.61 -18.82
C GLY A 26 -8.82 -16.01 -17.59
N ARG A 27 -9.91 -16.66 -17.16
CA ARG A 27 -10.75 -16.33 -16.01
C ARG A 27 -11.25 -17.62 -15.38
N SER A 28 -11.19 -17.73 -14.06
CA SER A 28 -11.79 -18.86 -13.34
C SER A 28 -13.33 -18.75 -13.32
N PRO A 29 -14.10 -19.85 -13.46
CA PRO A 29 -15.56 -19.81 -13.40
C PRO A 29 -16.09 -19.42 -12.01
N LYS A 30 -15.27 -19.56 -10.96
CA LYS A 30 -15.59 -19.21 -9.57
C LYS A 30 -14.41 -18.48 -8.88
N PRO A 31 -14.63 -17.78 -7.77
CA PRO A 31 -13.55 -17.21 -6.97
C PRO A 31 -12.51 -18.27 -6.57
N VAL A 32 -11.24 -17.99 -6.87
CA VAL A 32 -10.10 -18.84 -6.50
C VAL A 32 -8.95 -18.02 -5.92
N TYR A 33 -8.07 -18.68 -5.18
CA TYR A 33 -6.75 -18.14 -4.84
C TYR A 33 -5.66 -19.13 -5.25
N LEU A 34 -4.49 -18.61 -5.61
CA LEU A 34 -3.31 -19.43 -5.88
C LEU A 34 -2.56 -19.66 -4.57
N TRP A 35 -2.31 -20.92 -4.22
CA TRP A 35 -1.43 -21.30 -3.10
C TRP A 35 -0.11 -21.84 -3.64
N ILE A 36 0.99 -21.29 -3.15
CA ILE A 36 2.36 -21.73 -3.46
C ILE A 36 3.03 -22.09 -2.14
N ASP A 37 3.40 -23.35 -1.97
CA ASP A 37 4.25 -23.86 -0.89
C ASP A 37 5.47 -24.54 -1.49
N ASN A 38 6.51 -23.73 -1.75
CA ASN A 38 7.67 -24.13 -2.54
C ASN A 38 7.24 -24.79 -3.88
N ASP A 39 7.52 -26.08 -4.07
CA ASP A 39 7.19 -26.82 -5.30
C ASP A 39 5.70 -27.18 -5.42
N ARG A 40 4.93 -27.09 -4.34
CA ARG A 40 3.49 -27.35 -4.37
C ARG A 40 2.74 -26.09 -4.79
N VAL A 41 2.12 -26.14 -5.97
CA VAL A 41 1.33 -25.03 -6.53
C VAL A 41 -0.08 -25.51 -6.84
N GLU A 42 -1.09 -24.84 -6.28
CA GLU A 42 -2.49 -25.23 -6.48
C GLU A 42 -3.44 -24.03 -6.49
N LEU A 43 -4.45 -24.08 -7.35
CA LEU A 43 -5.59 -23.17 -7.29
C LEU A 43 -6.62 -23.74 -6.31
N ARG A 44 -6.96 -22.97 -5.28
CA ARG A 44 -7.93 -23.34 -4.26
C ARG A 44 -9.17 -22.47 -4.36
N ASP A 45 -10.29 -23.00 -3.88
CA ASP A 45 -11.54 -22.25 -3.77
C ASP A 45 -11.35 -21.01 -2.87
N ALA A 46 -11.91 -19.87 -3.27
CA ALA A 46 -11.85 -18.63 -2.50
C ALA A 46 -13.23 -18.02 -2.25
N ALA A 47 -14.32 -18.80 -2.35
CA ALA A 47 -15.67 -18.27 -2.15
C ALA A 47 -15.86 -17.67 -0.75
N HIS A 48 -15.23 -18.27 0.27
CA HIS A 48 -15.24 -17.76 1.65
C HIS A 48 -14.41 -16.47 1.86
N LEU A 49 -13.49 -16.17 0.93
CA LEU A 49 -12.66 -14.97 0.94
C LEU A 49 -13.28 -13.84 0.11
N TRP A 50 -14.15 -14.16 -0.84
CA TRP A 50 -14.81 -13.16 -1.68
C TRP A 50 -15.67 -12.21 -0.84
N GLY A 51 -15.61 -10.92 -1.12
CA GLY A 51 -16.25 -9.86 -0.33
C GLY A 51 -15.47 -9.44 0.92
N LYS A 52 -14.41 -10.18 1.31
CA LYS A 52 -13.60 -9.82 2.47
C LYS A 52 -12.63 -8.70 2.14
N THR A 53 -12.39 -7.83 3.12
CA THR A 53 -11.36 -6.79 3.03
C THR A 53 -9.97 -7.41 2.87
N ASN A 54 -9.01 -6.60 2.43
CA ASN A 54 -7.62 -7.05 2.29
C ASN A 54 -7.07 -7.68 3.59
N ARG A 55 -7.36 -7.03 4.73
CA ARG A 55 -6.89 -7.47 6.04
C ARG A 55 -7.56 -8.77 6.51
N GLU A 56 -8.87 -8.90 6.30
CA GLU A 56 -9.59 -10.14 6.61
C GLU A 56 -9.11 -11.30 5.75
N THR A 57 -8.89 -11.07 4.46
CA THR A 57 -8.35 -12.08 3.53
C THR A 57 -7.02 -12.62 4.03
N ASN A 58 -6.08 -11.74 4.40
CA ASN A 58 -4.80 -12.13 4.99
C ASN A 58 -4.97 -12.98 6.26
N LYS A 59 -5.80 -12.53 7.20
CA LYS A 59 -6.06 -13.25 8.46
C LYS A 59 -6.67 -14.63 8.24
N LEU A 60 -7.63 -14.73 7.33
CA LEU A 60 -8.31 -15.99 7.00
C LEU A 60 -7.34 -16.97 6.33
N LEU A 61 -6.52 -16.50 5.38
CA LEU A 61 -5.50 -17.32 4.75
C LEU A 61 -4.43 -17.81 5.75
N TRP A 62 -3.95 -16.95 6.65
CA TRP A 62 -3.02 -17.37 7.70
C TRP A 62 -3.61 -18.44 8.62
N LYS A 63 -4.90 -18.32 8.96
CA LYS A 63 -5.60 -19.32 9.77
C LYS A 63 -5.78 -20.63 9.02
N GLU A 64 -6.24 -20.57 7.77
CA GLU A 64 -6.47 -21.74 6.91
C GLU A 64 -5.18 -22.50 6.63
N LEU A 65 -4.07 -21.79 6.43
CA LEU A 65 -2.76 -22.37 6.09
C LEU A 65 -1.90 -22.68 7.32
N GLY A 66 -2.39 -22.36 8.53
CA GLY A 66 -1.72 -22.62 9.80
C GLY A 66 -0.42 -21.83 10.00
N ASP A 67 -0.23 -20.71 9.30
CA ASP A 67 1.07 -20.04 9.24
C ASP A 67 0.94 -18.54 8.95
N ARG A 68 1.49 -17.74 9.87
CA ARG A 68 1.52 -16.27 9.78
C ARG A 68 2.69 -15.75 8.94
N GLU A 69 3.65 -16.60 8.61
CA GLU A 69 4.78 -16.27 7.74
C GLU A 69 4.44 -16.34 6.24
N VAL A 70 3.27 -16.89 5.90
CA VAL A 70 2.72 -16.81 4.55
C VAL A 70 2.53 -15.35 4.15
N ARG A 71 2.95 -15.02 2.92
CA ARG A 71 2.75 -13.71 2.33
C ARG A 71 1.68 -13.77 1.28
N VAL A 72 0.82 -12.77 1.28
CA VAL A 72 -0.39 -12.75 0.46
C VAL A 72 -0.33 -11.54 -0.46
N LEU A 73 -0.65 -11.72 -1.72
CA LEU A 73 -1.04 -10.66 -2.63
C LEU A 73 -2.52 -10.80 -2.89
N SER A 74 -3.33 -9.79 -2.57
CA SER A 74 -4.80 -9.89 -2.65
C SER A 74 -5.46 -8.62 -3.15
N ILE A 75 -6.72 -8.78 -3.56
CA ILE A 75 -7.65 -7.69 -3.83
C ILE A 75 -8.67 -7.57 -2.70
N GLY A 76 -9.14 -6.35 -2.45
CA GLY A 76 -10.34 -6.10 -1.65
C GLY A 76 -11.62 -6.04 -2.51
N PRO A 77 -12.76 -5.68 -1.90
CA PRO A 77 -14.04 -5.52 -2.59
C PRO A 77 -14.00 -4.61 -3.83
N ALA A 78 -13.11 -3.61 -3.88
CA ALA A 78 -12.95 -2.76 -5.05
C ALA A 78 -12.46 -3.53 -6.28
N GLY A 79 -11.53 -4.47 -6.10
CA GLY A 79 -11.05 -5.31 -7.21
C GLY A 79 -12.11 -6.28 -7.68
N GLU A 80 -12.84 -6.89 -6.75
CA GLU A 80 -13.95 -7.82 -7.03
C GLU A 80 -15.07 -7.14 -7.84
N ASN A 81 -15.36 -5.87 -7.52
CA ASN A 81 -16.36 -5.05 -8.20
C ASN A 81 -15.80 -4.29 -9.42
N LEU A 82 -14.59 -4.61 -9.88
CA LEU A 82 -13.97 -4.04 -11.08
C LEU A 82 -13.84 -2.51 -11.04
N VAL A 83 -13.69 -1.92 -9.86
CA VAL A 83 -13.48 -0.48 -9.71
C VAL A 83 -12.20 -0.09 -10.44
N ARG A 84 -12.27 0.88 -11.36
CA ARG A 84 -11.16 1.24 -12.25
C ARG A 84 -9.88 1.67 -11.54
N LEU A 85 -9.99 2.12 -10.29
CA LEU A 85 -8.87 2.50 -9.42
C LEU A 85 -8.53 1.44 -8.36
N ALA A 86 -9.01 0.21 -8.51
CA ALA A 86 -8.65 -0.89 -7.62
C ALA A 86 -7.17 -1.29 -7.78
N LYS A 87 -6.53 -1.59 -6.65
CA LYS A 87 -5.12 -2.03 -6.57
C LYS A 87 -5.01 -3.45 -6.05
N VAL A 88 -3.82 -4.01 -6.23
CA VAL A 88 -3.39 -5.24 -5.55
C VAL A 88 -2.55 -4.88 -4.34
N PHE A 89 -2.71 -5.63 -3.26
CA PHE A 89 -2.05 -5.40 -1.98
C PHE A 89 -1.19 -6.58 -1.59
N THR A 90 0.08 -6.34 -1.28
CA THR A 90 0.97 -7.29 -0.62
C THR A 90 0.83 -7.16 0.90
N ASN A 91 0.45 -8.25 1.53
CA ASN A 91 0.07 -8.35 2.93
C ASN A 91 -1.04 -7.36 3.27
N ILE A 92 -0.89 -6.60 4.36
CA ILE A 92 -1.97 -5.76 4.91
C ILE A 92 -2.10 -4.41 4.18
N THR A 93 -1.01 -3.82 3.67
CA THR A 93 -0.96 -2.37 3.34
C THR A 93 -0.07 -2.01 2.16
N ARG A 94 0.97 -2.80 1.87
CA ARG A 94 1.84 -2.52 0.73
C ARG A 94 1.04 -2.75 -0.53
N SER A 95 1.11 -1.83 -1.48
CA SER A 95 0.22 -1.87 -2.63
C SER A 95 0.95 -1.51 -3.91
N GLY A 96 0.73 -2.34 -4.92
CA GLY A 96 1.19 -2.12 -6.28
C GLY A 96 0.02 -1.95 -7.24
N GLY A 97 0.32 -1.63 -8.49
CA GLY A 97 -0.65 -1.66 -9.57
C GLY A 97 -1.64 -0.50 -9.60
N LYS A 98 -1.13 0.75 -9.64
CA LYS A 98 -1.93 1.89 -10.13
C LYS A 98 -2.44 1.57 -11.55
N GLY A 99 -3.52 2.22 -11.97
CA GLY A 99 -4.12 1.94 -13.28
C GLY A 99 -5.03 0.69 -13.31
N GLY A 100 -5.59 0.29 -12.16
CA GLY A 100 -6.69 -0.68 -12.13
C GLY A 100 -6.27 -2.16 -12.11
N MET A 101 -5.04 -2.47 -11.70
CA MET A 101 -4.57 -3.87 -11.66
C MET A 101 -5.39 -4.75 -10.71
N GLY A 102 -5.96 -4.17 -9.64
CA GLY A 102 -6.89 -4.89 -8.77
C GLY A 102 -8.17 -5.30 -9.49
N ALA A 103 -8.68 -4.45 -10.40
CA ALA A 103 -9.84 -4.79 -11.23
C ALA A 103 -9.49 -5.86 -12.27
N VAL A 104 -8.29 -5.83 -12.85
CA VAL A 104 -7.82 -6.89 -13.76
C VAL A 104 -7.76 -8.22 -13.02
N MET A 105 -7.18 -8.26 -11.81
CA MET A 105 -7.14 -9.47 -10.99
C MET A 105 -8.54 -9.97 -10.61
N GLY A 106 -9.44 -9.07 -10.21
CA GLY A 106 -10.85 -9.39 -9.92
C GLY A 106 -11.63 -9.90 -11.13
N SER A 107 -11.37 -9.37 -12.34
CA SER A 107 -12.01 -9.82 -13.59
C SER A 107 -11.70 -11.29 -13.91
N LYS A 108 -10.62 -11.83 -13.35
CA LYS A 108 -10.21 -13.23 -13.49
C LYS A 108 -10.80 -14.14 -12.42
N ASN A 109 -11.59 -13.60 -11.50
CA ASN A 109 -12.06 -14.25 -10.28
C ASN A 109 -10.88 -14.76 -9.40
N LEU A 110 -9.72 -14.09 -9.46
CA LEU A 110 -8.57 -14.41 -8.63
C LEU A 110 -8.56 -13.50 -7.40
N LYS A 111 -8.88 -14.04 -6.22
CA LYS A 111 -8.95 -13.28 -4.98
C LYS A 111 -7.57 -12.96 -4.41
N ALA A 112 -6.68 -13.93 -4.46
CA ALA A 112 -5.37 -13.83 -3.84
C ALA A 112 -4.33 -14.76 -4.48
N VAL A 113 -3.08 -14.46 -4.17
CA VAL A 113 -1.93 -15.36 -4.29
C VAL A 113 -1.30 -15.44 -2.91
N ALA A 114 -1.21 -16.62 -2.33
CA ALA A 114 -0.58 -16.87 -1.04
C ALA A 114 0.69 -17.70 -1.27
N VAL A 115 1.78 -17.31 -0.62
CA VAL A 115 3.11 -17.89 -0.85
C VAL A 115 3.81 -18.20 0.46
N ARG A 116 4.29 -19.44 0.57
CA ARG A 116 5.33 -19.91 1.49
C ARG A 116 6.54 -20.32 0.68
N GLY A 117 7.64 -19.61 0.88
CA GLY A 117 8.94 -19.91 0.26
C GLY A 117 10.02 -19.98 1.33
N THR A 118 10.71 -21.11 1.37
CA THR A 118 11.73 -21.44 2.38
C THR A 118 13.07 -21.84 1.76
N GLY A 119 13.18 -21.81 0.43
CA GLY A 119 14.41 -22.11 -0.29
C GLY A 119 15.48 -21.03 -0.15
N SER A 120 16.43 -21.05 -1.08
CA SER A 120 17.54 -20.10 -1.12
C SER A 120 17.76 -19.58 -2.54
N ILE A 121 18.46 -18.45 -2.65
CA ILE A 121 18.79 -17.84 -3.94
C ILE A 121 20.25 -18.16 -4.26
N LYS A 122 20.51 -18.82 -5.39
CA LYS A 122 21.87 -19.08 -5.85
C LYS A 122 22.49 -17.79 -6.40
N ILE A 123 23.57 -17.35 -5.76
CA ILE A 123 24.36 -16.20 -6.21
C ILE A 123 25.61 -16.72 -6.93
N ALA A 124 25.84 -16.25 -8.17
CA ALA A 124 26.93 -16.73 -9.02
C ALA A 124 28.32 -16.49 -8.41
N ARG A 125 28.53 -15.33 -7.75
CA ARG A 125 29.79 -14.94 -7.10
C ARG A 125 29.53 -14.39 -5.68
N PRO A 126 29.32 -15.25 -4.67
CA PRO A 126 28.84 -14.83 -3.35
C PRO A 126 29.76 -13.83 -2.62
N ALA A 127 31.07 -14.07 -2.63
CA ALA A 127 32.03 -13.20 -1.95
C ALA A 127 32.07 -11.78 -2.56
N GLU A 128 32.07 -11.69 -3.88
CA GLU A 128 32.01 -10.40 -4.59
C GLU A 128 30.68 -9.68 -4.34
N PHE A 129 29.58 -10.41 -4.39
CA PHE A 129 28.25 -9.86 -4.12
C PHE A 129 28.16 -9.27 -2.71
N LEU A 130 28.63 -9.98 -1.68
CA LEU A 130 28.61 -9.49 -0.30
C LEU A 130 29.50 -8.26 -0.11
N LYS A 131 30.67 -8.21 -0.77
CA LYS A 131 31.55 -7.03 -0.75
C LYS A 131 30.86 -5.81 -1.39
N LEU A 132 30.19 -6.01 -2.52
CA LEU A 132 29.42 -4.95 -3.18
C LEU A 132 28.22 -4.50 -2.34
N ASN A 133 27.46 -5.45 -1.79
CA ASN A 133 26.31 -5.18 -0.93
C ASN A 133 26.72 -4.32 0.27
N LYS A 134 27.82 -4.65 0.94
CA LYS A 134 28.37 -3.84 2.04
C LYS A 134 28.71 -2.42 1.58
N ARG A 135 29.40 -2.28 0.44
CA ARG A 135 29.73 -0.96 -0.12
C ARG A 135 28.49 -0.11 -0.41
N VAL A 136 27.43 -0.71 -0.95
CA VAL A 136 26.15 -0.02 -1.23
C VAL A 136 25.47 0.37 0.09
N TYR A 137 25.41 -0.55 1.05
CA TYR A 137 24.87 -0.29 2.38
C TYR A 137 25.58 0.88 3.06
N ASP A 138 26.92 0.87 3.11
CA ASP A 138 27.71 1.91 3.77
C ASP A 138 27.47 3.29 3.12
N ARG A 139 27.42 3.35 1.78
CA ARG A 139 27.09 4.58 1.04
C ARG A 139 25.67 5.07 1.34
N LEU A 140 24.71 4.15 1.39
CA LEU A 140 23.32 4.46 1.64
C LEU A 140 23.16 5.03 3.05
N MET A 141 23.79 4.43 4.05
CA MET A 141 23.72 4.87 5.45
C MET A 141 24.50 6.16 5.73
N ALA A 142 25.56 6.45 4.96
CA ALA A 142 26.29 7.71 5.07
C ALA A 142 25.48 8.92 4.53
N SER A 143 24.56 8.70 3.59
CA SER A 143 23.80 9.75 2.92
C SER A 143 22.84 10.48 3.87
N PRO A 144 22.92 11.83 3.99
CA PRO A 144 21.95 12.63 4.73
C PRO A 144 20.51 12.49 4.17
N ALA A 145 20.37 12.36 2.85
CA ALA A 145 19.08 12.18 2.20
C ALA A 145 18.42 10.85 2.59
N THR A 146 19.22 9.80 2.80
CA THR A 146 18.72 8.53 3.35
C THR A 146 18.21 8.75 4.76
N ARG A 147 19.02 9.33 5.66
CA ARG A 147 18.64 9.57 7.06
C ARG A 147 17.32 10.32 7.19
N GLY A 148 17.14 11.40 6.43
CA GLY A 148 15.85 12.11 6.41
C GLY A 148 14.68 11.24 5.91
N THR A 149 14.92 10.35 4.94
CA THR A 149 13.91 9.36 4.50
C THR A 149 13.61 8.32 5.58
N MET A 150 14.61 7.91 6.37
CA MET A 150 14.40 6.97 7.48
C MET A 150 13.50 7.59 8.54
N GLU A 151 13.73 8.87 8.86
CA GLU A 151 12.98 9.59 9.90
C GLU A 151 11.53 9.87 9.51
N THR A 152 11.27 10.21 8.25
CA THR A 152 9.96 10.79 7.85
C THR A 152 9.31 10.10 6.66
N GLY A 153 9.97 9.12 6.07
CA GLY A 153 9.48 8.48 4.85
C GLY A 153 9.32 9.47 3.70
N SER A 154 8.40 9.17 2.79
CA SER A 154 8.02 10.11 1.73
C SER A 154 7.18 11.27 2.27
N LEU A 155 6.58 11.16 3.46
CA LEU A 155 5.69 12.15 4.05
C LEU A 155 6.37 13.52 4.24
N ARG A 156 7.70 13.56 4.33
CA ARG A 156 8.49 14.80 4.28
C ARG A 156 8.12 15.73 3.13
N LEU A 157 7.66 15.19 2.02
CA LEU A 157 7.26 15.95 0.84
C LEU A 157 6.02 16.81 1.10
N MET A 158 5.24 16.55 2.16
CA MET A 158 4.18 17.45 2.61
C MET A 158 4.72 18.84 2.99
N ARG A 159 5.99 18.96 3.41
CA ARG A 159 6.66 20.25 3.68
C ARG A 159 6.78 21.15 2.45
N THR A 160 6.57 20.62 1.24
CA THR A 160 6.51 21.45 0.04
C THR A 160 5.28 22.37 0.00
N GLY A 161 4.29 22.13 0.87
CA GLY A 161 3.14 23.03 1.07
C GLY A 161 3.52 24.45 1.44
N LYS A 162 4.62 24.64 2.18
CA LYS A 162 5.14 25.98 2.53
C LYS A 162 5.57 26.81 1.30
N TYR A 163 5.80 26.16 0.17
CA TYR A 163 6.15 26.79 -1.11
C TYR A 163 4.95 26.85 -2.08
N GLY A 164 3.73 26.52 -1.62
CA GLY A 164 2.56 26.48 -2.49
C GLY A 164 2.58 25.33 -3.50
N ASN A 165 3.15 24.17 -3.12
CA ASN A 165 3.28 23.00 -4.00
C ASN A 165 2.43 21.80 -3.54
N LEU A 166 1.27 22.05 -2.92
CA LEU A 166 0.27 21.03 -2.64
C LEU A 166 -0.98 21.35 -3.44
N THR A 167 -1.38 20.47 -4.35
CA THR A 167 -2.68 20.62 -5.02
C THR A 167 -3.77 20.65 -3.97
N THR A 168 -4.57 21.71 -4.00
CA THR A 168 -5.60 21.97 -3.00
C THR A 168 -6.97 22.04 -3.66
N ARG A 169 -7.97 21.38 -3.05
CA ARG A 169 -9.38 21.41 -3.46
C ARG A 169 -9.55 21.23 -4.97
N ASN A 170 -9.18 20.06 -5.47
CA ASN A 170 -9.18 19.74 -6.90
C ASN A 170 -8.39 20.73 -7.78
N ALA A 171 -7.17 21.08 -7.37
CA ALA A 171 -6.23 21.93 -8.11
C ALA A 171 -6.66 23.40 -8.30
N GLN A 172 -7.59 23.90 -7.48
CA GLN A 172 -7.95 25.31 -7.44
C GLN A 172 -6.81 26.20 -6.90
N SER A 173 -5.88 25.63 -6.12
CA SER A 173 -4.70 26.33 -5.59
C SER A 173 -3.55 25.36 -5.33
N GLY A 174 -2.32 25.89 -5.28
CA GLY A 174 -1.15 25.18 -4.77
C GLY A 174 -0.90 25.40 -3.26
N TRP A 175 -1.59 26.35 -2.65
CA TRP A 175 -1.51 26.64 -1.22
C TRP A 175 -2.58 25.88 -0.45
N PHE A 176 -2.20 25.25 0.67
CA PHE A 176 -3.12 24.63 1.60
C PHE A 176 -2.84 25.15 3.01
N GLU A 177 -3.76 25.92 3.56
CA GLU A 177 -3.60 26.55 4.87
C GLU A 177 -3.38 25.54 6.02
N GLY A 178 -3.88 24.30 5.87
CA GLY A 178 -3.75 23.23 6.86
C GLY A 178 -2.52 22.32 6.69
N TRP A 179 -1.57 22.64 5.80
CA TRP A 179 -0.48 21.71 5.45
C TRP A 179 0.37 21.29 6.64
N GLU A 180 0.57 22.17 7.63
CA GLU A 180 1.35 21.87 8.84
C GLU A 180 0.70 20.80 9.73
N LYS A 181 -0.64 20.68 9.69
CA LYS A 181 -1.38 19.71 10.51
C LYS A 181 -1.33 18.28 9.97
N VAL A 182 -0.91 18.13 8.71
CA VAL A 182 -0.91 16.85 7.98
C VAL A 182 0.48 16.49 7.43
N ASN A 183 1.53 17.16 7.88
CA ASN A 183 2.91 16.87 7.49
C ASN A 183 3.53 15.75 8.36
N ALA A 184 4.82 15.47 8.15
CA ALA A 184 5.53 14.43 8.88
C ALA A 184 5.67 14.75 10.38
N GLU A 185 5.95 16.01 10.70
CA GLU A 185 6.12 16.48 12.08
C GLU A 185 4.83 16.29 12.88
N ALA A 186 3.69 16.68 12.30
CA ALA A 186 2.38 16.46 12.88
C ALA A 186 2.13 14.96 13.07
N PHE A 187 2.41 14.13 12.06
CA PHE A 187 2.22 12.68 12.19
C PHE A 187 3.03 12.03 13.30
N HIS A 188 4.29 12.43 13.51
CA HIS A 188 5.12 11.86 14.56
C HIS A 188 4.80 12.38 15.94
N SER A 189 4.38 13.64 16.07
CA SER A 189 4.12 14.30 17.35
C SER A 189 2.67 14.27 17.81
N HIS A 190 1.72 13.84 16.95
CA HIS A 190 0.30 13.86 17.29
C HIS A 190 -0.01 12.96 18.51
N PRO A 191 -0.68 13.49 19.54
CA PRO A 191 -0.83 12.78 20.82
C PRO A 191 -1.65 11.48 20.73
N SER A 192 -2.62 11.42 19.82
CA SER A 192 -3.47 10.22 19.62
C SER A 192 -2.93 9.23 18.57
N ILE A 193 -1.75 9.47 17.98
CA ILE A 193 -1.19 8.62 16.92
C ILE A 193 0.05 7.91 17.43
N LYS A 194 -0.08 6.61 17.70
CA LYS A 194 1.07 5.74 17.93
C LYS A 194 1.64 5.34 16.59
N ASN A 195 2.93 5.58 16.36
CA ASN A 195 3.60 5.21 15.11
C ASN A 195 4.98 4.57 15.36
N LYS A 196 5.42 3.70 14.45
CA LYS A 196 6.73 3.03 14.48
C LYS A 196 7.24 2.76 13.08
N HIS A 197 8.56 2.87 12.89
CA HIS A 197 9.20 2.58 11.62
C HIS A 197 9.10 1.11 11.21
N LYS A 198 9.05 0.89 9.90
CA LYS A 198 9.03 -0.42 9.23
C LYS A 198 9.87 -0.36 7.95
N GLY A 199 10.57 -1.45 7.65
CA GLY A 199 11.23 -1.67 6.35
C GLY A 199 10.56 -2.73 5.50
N CYS A 200 10.77 -2.63 4.19
CA CYS A 200 10.62 -3.76 3.27
C CYS A 200 11.69 -4.82 3.56
N SER A 201 11.54 -6.02 2.98
CA SER A 201 12.54 -7.09 3.09
C SER A 201 13.94 -6.59 2.72
N ALA A 202 14.91 -6.83 3.59
CA ALA A 202 16.32 -6.44 3.45
C ALA A 202 16.62 -4.93 3.23
N CYS A 203 15.64 -4.05 3.41
CA CYS A 203 15.83 -2.61 3.19
C CYS A 203 16.28 -1.91 4.48
N PRO A 204 17.48 -1.30 4.52
CA PRO A 204 17.97 -0.63 5.73
C PRO A 204 17.34 0.75 5.95
N VAL A 205 16.70 1.33 4.93
CA VAL A 205 16.11 2.68 5.01
C VAL A 205 14.90 2.71 5.93
N SER A 206 14.10 1.64 5.96
CA SER A 206 12.92 1.56 6.84
C SER A 206 12.01 2.80 6.81
N CYS A 207 11.74 3.32 5.61
CA CYS A 207 11.04 4.59 5.37
C CYS A 207 9.55 4.59 5.73
N ASP A 208 9.00 3.43 6.05
CA ASP A 208 7.57 3.23 6.25
C ASP A 208 7.21 3.25 7.72
N HIS A 209 5.91 3.40 8.01
CA HIS A 209 5.40 3.57 9.36
C HIS A 209 4.18 2.69 9.55
N TYR A 210 4.17 1.90 10.62
CA TYR A 210 2.92 1.48 11.25
C TYR A 210 2.31 2.67 11.96
N TYR A 211 0.98 2.77 11.95
CA TYR A 211 0.28 3.74 12.77
C TYR A 211 -1.00 3.17 13.39
N GLN A 212 -1.37 3.74 14.53
CA GLN A 212 -2.63 3.52 15.21
C GLN A 212 -3.14 4.85 15.74
N VAL A 213 -4.32 5.26 15.28
CA VAL A 213 -5.13 6.31 15.90
C VAL A 213 -5.89 5.66 17.05
N THR A 214 -5.58 6.05 18.29
CA THR A 214 -6.00 5.30 19.48
C THR A 214 -7.42 5.60 19.96
N GLU A 215 -7.99 6.74 19.57
CA GLU A 215 -9.26 7.22 20.10
C GLU A 215 -10.01 8.13 19.11
N GLY A 216 -11.25 8.48 19.47
CA GLY A 216 -12.12 9.36 18.70
C GLY A 216 -12.81 8.67 17.51
N LEU A 217 -13.61 9.46 16.78
CA LEU A 217 -14.41 9.00 15.65
C LEU A 217 -13.59 8.30 14.56
N TYR A 218 -12.33 8.72 14.39
CA TYR A 218 -11.43 8.25 13.35
C TYR A 218 -10.43 7.18 13.82
N ALA A 219 -10.69 6.55 14.98
CA ALA A 219 -9.88 5.43 15.47
C ALA A 219 -9.69 4.36 14.38
N CYS A 220 -8.44 4.02 14.13
CA CYS A 220 -8.03 3.09 13.08
C CYS A 220 -6.57 2.66 13.27
N TYR A 221 -6.15 1.70 12.44
CA TYR A 221 -4.74 1.35 12.30
C TYR A 221 -4.44 1.02 10.85
N GLY A 222 -3.19 1.22 10.47
CA GLY A 222 -2.69 0.99 9.13
C GLY A 222 -1.18 1.06 9.10
N GLU A 223 -0.64 1.09 7.90
CA GLU A 223 0.78 1.21 7.62
C GLU A 223 0.93 2.11 6.38
N SER A 224 2.12 2.63 6.09
CA SER A 224 2.39 3.41 4.86
C SER A 224 1.67 4.74 4.75
N ASN A 225 1.77 5.58 5.79
CA ASN A 225 1.44 7.00 5.67
C ASN A 225 2.47 7.73 4.78
N GLU A 226 2.33 7.52 3.47
CA GLU A 226 3.17 8.06 2.41
C GLU A 226 2.62 9.41 1.93
N TYR A 227 3.47 10.30 1.44
CA TYR A 227 3.02 11.53 0.76
C TYR A 227 2.00 11.23 -0.34
N GLY A 228 2.25 10.19 -1.14
CA GLY A 228 1.34 9.76 -2.22
C GLY A 228 -0.05 9.30 -1.76
N THR A 229 -0.27 9.16 -0.45
CA THR A 229 -1.53 8.83 0.20
C THR A 229 -2.08 10.01 0.99
N THR A 230 -1.26 10.67 1.81
CA THR A 230 -1.70 11.78 2.66
C THR A 230 -2.16 12.96 1.83
N TYR A 231 -1.33 13.45 0.90
CA TYR A 231 -1.65 14.60 0.05
C TYR A 231 -3.00 14.48 -0.70
N PRO A 232 -3.28 13.38 -1.45
CA PRO A 232 -4.54 13.28 -2.19
C PRO A 232 -5.77 13.15 -1.30
N LEU A 233 -5.62 12.63 -0.07
CA LEU A 233 -6.72 12.51 0.89
C LEU A 233 -6.83 13.72 1.84
N SER A 234 -5.83 14.61 1.87
CA SER A 234 -5.78 15.81 2.70
C SER A 234 -6.01 17.07 1.86
N SER A 235 -4.96 17.79 1.46
CA SER A 235 -5.04 19.09 0.79
C SER A 235 -5.89 19.04 -0.46
N ARG A 236 -5.76 17.97 -1.26
CA ARG A 236 -6.53 17.83 -2.51
C ARG A 236 -8.04 17.78 -2.25
N CYS A 237 -8.46 17.25 -1.11
CA CYS A 237 -9.85 17.25 -0.63
C CYS A 237 -10.16 18.38 0.35
N GLY A 238 -9.19 19.24 0.68
CA GLY A 238 -9.36 20.31 1.68
C GLY A 238 -9.51 19.84 3.12
N VAL A 239 -8.92 18.69 3.49
CA VAL A 239 -9.02 18.09 4.84
C VAL A 239 -7.70 18.22 5.59
N ASP A 240 -7.71 18.90 6.74
CA ASP A 240 -6.53 19.10 7.60
C ASP A 240 -6.57 18.27 8.90
N ASN A 241 -7.61 17.45 9.10
CA ASN A 241 -7.74 16.54 10.23
C ASN A 241 -6.94 15.25 9.96
N LEU A 242 -5.74 15.15 10.55
CA LEU A 242 -4.85 14.01 10.30
C LEU A 242 -5.45 12.64 10.70
N PRO A 243 -6.11 12.46 11.86
CA PRO A 243 -6.83 11.23 12.16
C PRO A 243 -7.86 10.83 11.09
N ALA A 244 -8.62 11.78 10.54
CA ALA A 244 -9.55 11.51 9.44
C ALA A 244 -8.84 11.06 8.16
N VAL A 245 -7.72 11.70 7.81
CA VAL A 245 -6.88 11.31 6.67
C VAL A 245 -6.36 9.88 6.83
N LEU A 246 -5.88 9.52 8.02
CA LEU A 246 -5.42 8.17 8.33
C LEU A 246 -6.55 7.13 8.32
N LYS A 247 -7.78 7.53 8.68
CA LYS A 247 -8.98 6.69 8.57
C LYS A 247 -9.34 6.43 7.12
N MET A 248 -9.38 7.47 6.27
CA MET A 248 -9.63 7.34 4.84
C MET A 248 -8.59 6.43 4.17
N HIS A 249 -7.32 6.59 4.53
CA HIS A 249 -6.26 5.70 4.09
C HIS A 249 -6.51 4.24 4.49
N SER A 250 -6.76 3.98 5.79
CA SER A 250 -7.05 2.63 6.30
C SER A 250 -8.25 1.99 5.60
N MET A 251 -9.24 2.79 5.20
CA MET A 251 -10.39 2.31 4.42
C MET A 251 -9.99 1.98 2.97
N CYS A 252 -9.20 2.82 2.31
CA CYS A 252 -8.70 2.53 0.96
C CYS A 252 -7.94 1.20 0.92
N ASP A 253 -7.05 0.96 1.88
CA ASP A 253 -6.29 -0.28 1.97
C ASP A 253 -7.18 -1.52 2.17
N GLN A 254 -8.17 -1.41 3.05
CA GLN A 254 -9.10 -2.51 3.33
C GLN A 254 -10.02 -2.82 2.15
N LEU A 255 -10.49 -1.78 1.46
CA LEU A 255 -11.36 -1.91 0.29
C LEU A 255 -10.60 -2.30 -0.98
N GLY A 256 -9.30 -2.03 -1.04
CA GLY A 256 -8.46 -2.34 -2.19
C GLY A 256 -8.37 -1.19 -3.21
N LEU A 257 -8.35 0.06 -2.76
CA LEU A 257 -8.41 1.27 -3.60
C LEU A 257 -7.06 2.01 -3.66
N ASP A 258 -6.74 2.61 -4.81
CA ASP A 258 -5.65 3.58 -4.93
C ASP A 258 -6.00 4.89 -4.22
N THR A 259 -5.27 5.22 -3.16
CA THR A 259 -5.49 6.44 -2.36
C THR A 259 -5.38 7.71 -3.21
N HIS A 260 -4.46 7.74 -4.16
CA HIS A 260 -4.26 8.90 -5.03
C HIS A 260 -5.45 9.15 -5.97
N SER A 261 -5.85 8.14 -6.73
CA SER A 261 -7.00 8.22 -7.62
C SER A 261 -8.32 8.36 -6.84
N THR A 262 -8.41 7.79 -5.64
CA THR A 262 -9.56 7.97 -4.74
C THR A 262 -9.71 9.43 -4.35
N GLY A 263 -8.64 10.05 -3.82
CA GLY A 263 -8.65 11.48 -3.49
C GLY A 263 -8.91 12.38 -4.69
N ALA A 264 -8.37 12.04 -5.86
CA ALA A 264 -8.66 12.74 -7.11
C ALA A 264 -10.14 12.65 -7.50
N THR A 265 -10.74 11.47 -7.40
CA THR A 265 -12.16 11.25 -7.75
C THR A 265 -13.08 11.97 -6.77
N ILE A 266 -12.79 11.89 -5.46
CA ILE A 266 -13.56 12.56 -4.42
C ILE A 266 -13.48 14.08 -4.58
N SER A 267 -12.28 14.64 -4.71
CA SER A 267 -12.09 16.09 -4.88
C SER A 267 -12.75 16.62 -6.16
N PHE A 268 -12.75 15.85 -7.24
CA PHE A 268 -13.50 16.19 -8.45
C PHE A 268 -15.01 16.23 -8.19
N ALA A 269 -15.57 15.22 -7.52
CA ALA A 269 -16.98 15.23 -7.15
C ALA A 269 -17.35 16.41 -6.23
N MET A 270 -16.49 16.75 -5.25
CA MET A 270 -16.67 17.93 -4.41
C MET A 270 -16.70 19.23 -5.22
N HIS A 271 -15.84 19.35 -6.23
CA HIS A 271 -15.82 20.50 -7.13
C HIS A 271 -17.08 20.55 -7.99
N CYS A 272 -17.51 19.42 -8.57
CA CYS A 272 -18.75 19.37 -9.35
C CYS A 272 -19.97 19.75 -8.49
N TRP A 273 -19.99 19.36 -7.22
CA TRP A 273 -21.03 19.81 -6.28
C TRP A 273 -21.00 21.33 -6.07
N GLN A 274 -19.82 21.91 -5.84
CA GLN A 274 -19.64 23.36 -5.66
C GLN A 274 -20.15 24.16 -6.87
N GLU A 275 -19.91 23.65 -8.07
CA GLU A 275 -20.36 24.25 -9.34
C GLU A 275 -21.83 23.92 -9.69
N GLY A 276 -22.55 23.16 -8.86
CA GLY A 276 -23.94 22.76 -9.11
C GLY A 276 -24.12 21.71 -10.21
N LEU A 277 -23.04 21.03 -10.62
CA LEU A 277 -23.05 19.93 -11.59
C LEU A 277 -23.47 18.59 -10.96
N LEU A 278 -23.36 18.46 -9.64
CA LEU A 278 -23.89 17.35 -8.84
C LEU A 278 -24.88 17.87 -7.80
N THR A 279 -25.95 17.12 -7.55
CA THR A 279 -27.00 17.40 -6.56
C THR A 279 -27.23 16.19 -5.65
N ALA A 280 -27.94 16.39 -4.52
CA ALA A 280 -28.13 15.37 -3.47
C ALA A 280 -28.99 14.19 -3.94
#